data_AF-A0A0Q5B5C4-F1
#
_entry.id   AF-A0A0Q5B5C4-F1
#
_cell.length_a   1.000
_cell.length_b   1.000
_cell.length_c   1.000
_cell.angle_alpha   90.00
_cell.angle_beta   90.00
_cell.angle_gamma   90.00
#
_symmetry.space_group_name_H-M   'P 1'
#
loop_
_entity.id
_entity.type
_entity.pdbx_description
1 polymer ?
#
loop_
_entity_poly.entity_id
_entity_poly.type
_entity_poly.pdbx_seq_one_letter_code
_entity_poly.pdbx_strand_id
1 'polypeptide(L)' 'MSEATEILHRDGSLRGRGGMLDGEMHGYWEWFRLDGTLLRSGTLDHGRQVGVWTTYDRSGAPYKETRFGE' A
#
# COMPACT_ATOMS: atom_id res chain seq x y z
N MET A 1 11.38 7.17 -14.96
CA MET A 1 10.65 5.88 -14.96
C MET A 1 10.32 5.60 -13.51
N SER A 2 9.04 5.54 -13.12
CA SER A 2 8.67 5.16 -11.76
C SER A 2 8.88 3.66 -11.61
N GLU A 3 9.97 3.27 -10.95
CA GLU A 3 10.26 1.88 -10.66
C GLU A 3 9.35 1.40 -9.53
N ALA A 4 8.73 0.24 -9.71
CA ALA A 4 7.97 -0.40 -8.66
C ALA A 4 8.96 -0.86 -7.57
N THR A 5 8.76 -0.36 -6.36
CA THR A 5 9.56 -0.70 -5.18
C THR A 5 8.82 -1.71 -4.34
N GLU A 6 9.55 -2.69 -3.83
CA GLU A 6 9.04 -3.73 -2.94
C GLU A 6 9.66 -3.55 -1.54
N ILE A 7 8.81 -3.66 -0.53
CA ILE A 7 9.19 -3.68 0.88
C ILE A 7 8.92 -5.08 1.38
N LEU A 8 9.90 -5.71 2.02
CA LEU A 8 9.78 -7.06 2.56
C LEU A 8 9.61 -7.04 4.08
N HIS A 9 8.96 -8.07 4.62
CA HIS A 9 8.98 -8.41 6.03
C HIS A 9 10.34 -9.03 6.40
N ARG A 10 10.57 -9.26 7.70
CA ARG A 10 11.83 -9.86 8.19
C ARG A 10 12.06 -11.27 7.63
N ASP A 11 11.00 -12.02 7.36
CA ASP A 11 11.06 -13.37 6.79
C ASP A 11 11.23 -13.38 5.26
N GLY A 12 11.31 -12.21 4.62
CA GLY A 12 11.42 -12.06 3.17
C GLY A 12 10.08 -12.07 2.43
N SER A 13 8.95 -12.23 3.13
CA SER A 13 7.63 -12.14 2.50
C SER A 13 7.31 -10.69 2.09
N LEU A 14 6.51 -10.50 1.04
CA LEU A 14 6.15 -9.17 0.56
C LEU A 14 5.31 -8.43 1.62
N ARG A 15 5.77 -7.25 2.01
CA ARG A 15 5.08 -6.36 2.95
C ARG A 15 4.34 -5.25 2.25
N GLY A 16 4.90 -4.71 1.18
CA GLY A 16 4.23 -3.69 0.38
C GLY A 16 4.91 -3.47 -0.95
N ARG A 17 4.16 -2.95 -1.91
CA ARG A 17 4.69 -2.57 -3.22
C ARG A 17 4.00 -1.32 -3.74
N GLY A 18 4.74 -0.51 -4.50
CA GLY A 18 4.23 0.67 -5.16
C GLY A 18 5.32 1.54 -5.75
N GLY A 19 4.97 2.73 -6.21
CA GLY A 19 5.92 3.66 -6.83
C GLY A 19 6.71 4.49 -5.82
N MET A 20 7.91 4.91 -6.22
CA MET A 20 8.68 5.94 -5.54
C MET A 20 8.88 7.13 -6.48
N LEU A 21 8.78 8.35 -5.94
CA LEU A 21 9.10 9.60 -6.62
C LEU A 21 9.96 10.45 -5.66
N ASP A 22 11.11 10.91 -6.14
CA ASP A 22 12.05 11.76 -5.37
C ASP A 22 12.45 11.19 -4.00
N GLY A 23 12.55 9.85 -3.90
CA GLY A 23 12.91 9.15 -2.67
C GLY A 23 11.75 8.94 -1.70
N GLU A 24 10.54 9.34 -2.06
CA GLU A 24 9.32 9.18 -1.28
C GLU A 24 8.31 8.26 -1.96
N MET A 25 7.46 7.61 -1.16
CA MET A 25 6.42 6.74 -1.68
C MET A 25 5.38 7.56 -2.44
N HIS A 26 5.12 7.23 -3.70
CA HIS A 26 4.22 7.99 -4.56
C HIS A 26 3.42 7.07 -5.49
N GLY A 27 2.19 7.46 -5.80
CA GLY A 27 1.26 6.69 -6.61
C GLY A 27 0.53 5.61 -5.81
N TYR A 28 0.01 4.61 -6.51
CA TYR A 28 -0.73 3.52 -5.89
C TYR A 28 0.20 2.57 -5.13
N TRP A 29 -0.21 2.22 -3.91
CA TRP A 29 0.49 1.32 -3.03
C TRP A 29 -0.42 0.23 -2.50
N GLU A 30 0.16 -0.95 -2.34
CA GLU A 30 -0.46 -2.12 -1.74
C GLU A 30 0.39 -2.60 -0.58
N TRP A 31 -0.27 -2.99 0.50
CA TRP A 31 0.34 -3.53 1.71
C TRP A 31 -0.23 -4.91 1.98
N PHE A 32 0.63 -5.85 2.37
CA PHE A 32 0.29 -7.25 2.56
C PHE A 32 0.65 -7.71 3.97
N ARG A 33 -0.14 -8.66 4.47
CA ARG A 33 0.16 -9.39 5.71
C ARG A 33 1.26 -10.42 5.46
N LEU A 34 1.76 -11.03 6.53
CA LEU A 34 2.78 -12.10 6.45
C LEU A 34 2.32 -13.30 5.61
N ASP A 35 1.02 -13.59 5.60
CA ASP A 35 0.44 -14.67 4.79
C ASP A 35 0.23 -14.27 3.31
N GLY A 36 0.64 -13.07 2.92
CA GLY A 36 0.47 -12.54 1.56
C GLY A 36 -0.93 -11.98 1.27
N THR A 37 -1.86 -12.04 2.22
CA THR A 37 -3.19 -11.44 2.01
C THR A 37 -3.10 -9.92 1.98
N LEU A 38 -3.83 -9.30 1.06
CA LEU A 38 -3.87 -7.84 0.96
C LEU A 38 -4.43 -7.26 2.27
N LEU A 39 -3.68 -6.38 2.90
CA LEU A 39 -4.04 -5.68 4.12
C LEU A 39 -4.70 -4.36 3.78
N ARG A 40 -4.08 -3.60 2.88
CA ARG A 40 -4.51 -2.24 2.58
C ARG A 40 -3.98 -1.77 1.23
N SER A 41 -4.73 -0.92 0.54
CA SER A 41 -4.25 -0.24 -0.64
C SER A 41 -4.79 1.17 -0.76
N GLY A 42 -4.12 1.99 -1.56
CA GLY A 42 -4.51 3.37 -1.81
C GLY A 42 -3.37 4.18 -2.41
N THR A 43 -3.59 5.48 -2.59
CA THR A 43 -2.61 6.37 -3.22
C THR A 43 -1.82 7.13 -2.17
N LEU A 44 -0.51 7.19 -2.38
CA LEU A 44 0.41 8.08 -1.68
C LEU A 44 0.82 9.24 -2.59
N ASP A 45 0.85 10.44 -2.03
CA ASP A 45 1.47 11.62 -2.63
C ASP A 45 2.62 12.06 -1.71
N HIS A 46 3.85 11.74 -2.12
CA HIS A 46 5.08 12.07 -1.38
C HIS A 46 4.99 11.60 0.09
N GLY A 47 4.74 10.30 0.27
CA GLY A 47 4.60 9.65 1.58
C GLY A 47 3.27 9.90 2.30
N ARG A 48 2.42 10.81 1.81
CA ARG A 48 1.14 11.14 2.45
C ARG A 48 -0.01 10.39 1.80
N GLN A 49 -0.90 9.84 2.62
CA GLN A 49 -2.10 9.15 2.13
C GLN A 49 -3.09 10.16 1.54
N VAL A 50 -3.52 9.92 0.31
CA VAL A 50 -4.49 10.75 -0.39
C VAL A 50 -5.56 9.90 -1.06
N GLY A 51 -6.75 10.49 -1.24
CA GLY A 51 -7.87 9.82 -1.91
C GLY A 51 -8.47 8.70 -1.06
N VAL A 52 -9.02 7.69 -1.74
CA VAL A 52 -9.66 6.55 -1.06
C VAL A 52 -8.61 5.49 -0.76
N TRP A 53 -8.62 5.03 0.48
CA TRP A 53 -7.84 3.90 0.95
C TRP A 53 -8.78 2.78 1.36
N THR A 54 -8.51 1.58 0.86
CA THR A 54 -9.29 0.39 1.16
C THR A 54 -8.48 -0.50 2.10
N THR A 55 -9.07 -0.86 3.24
CA THR A 55 -8.59 -1.89 4.15
C THR A 55 -9.37 -3.16 3.87
N TYR A 56 -8.67 -4.27 3.78
CA TYR A 56 -9.24 -5.58 3.47
C TYR A 56 -9.28 -6.44 4.73
N ASP A 57 -10.21 -7.39 4.81
CA ASP A 57 -10.26 -8.37 5.90
C ASP A 57 -9.24 -9.51 5.70
N ARG A 58 -9.32 -10.54 6.54
CA ARG A 58 -8.45 -11.73 6.47
C ARG A 58 -8.65 -12.59 5.22
N SER A 59 -9.82 -12.51 4.58
CA SER A 59 -10.12 -13.21 3.32
C SER A 59 -9.63 -12.43 2.10
N GLY A 60 -9.23 -11.17 2.28
CA GLY A 60 -8.86 -10.26 1.20
C GLY A 60 -10.05 -9.49 0.61
N ALA A 61 -11.22 -9.54 1.25
CA ALA A 61 -12.38 -8.75 0.83
C ALA A 61 -12.30 -7.32 1.38
N PRO A 62 -12.77 -6.30 0.65
CA PRO A 62 -12.87 -4.93 1.15
C PRO A 62 -13.70 -4.88 2.44
N TYR A 63 -13.08 -4.41 3.52
CA TYR A 63 -13.71 -4.29 4.84
C TYR A 63 -14.10 -2.85 5.17
N LYS A 64 -13.23 -1.90 4.80
CA LYS A 64 -13.41 -0.49 5.12
C LYS A 64 -12.74 0.39 4.09
N GLU A 65 -13.44 1.43 3.66
CA GLU A 65 -12.85 2.53 2.92
C GLU A 65 -12.64 3.74 3.83
N THR A 66 -11.59 4.50 3.60
CA THR A 66 -11.28 5.74 4.32
C THR A 66 -10.79 6.77 3.32
N ARG A 67 -11.35 7.97 3.38
CA ARG A 67 -10.95 9.08 2.51
C ARG A 67 -9.93 9.96 3.24
N PHE A 68 -8.82 10.24 2.58
CA PHE A 68 -7.76 11.13 3.06
C PHE A 68 -7.65 12.34 2.15
N GLY A 69 -7.38 13.52 2.73
CA GLY A 69 -7.26 14.78 2.01
C GLY A 69 -8.58 15.55 1.85
N GLU A 70 -9.50 15.42 2.82
CA GLU A 70 -10.53 16.44 3.06
C GLU A 70 -9.95 17.62 3.87
#